data_AF-A0A1R2BH18-F1
#
_entry.id   AF-A0A1R2BH18-F1
#
_cell.length_a   1.000
_cell.length_b   1.000
_cell.length_c   1.000
_cell.angle_alpha   90.00
_cell.angle_beta   90.00
_cell.angle_gamma   90.00
#
_symmetry.space_group_name_H-M   'P 1'
#
loop_
_entity.id
_entity.type
_entity.pdbx_description
1 polymer ?
#
loop_
_entity_poly.entity_id
_entity_poly.type
_entity_poly.pdbx_seq_one_letter_code
_entity_poly.pdbx_strand_id
1 'polypeptide(L)'
;MKNKTVEVSSTLRTSMKKVQEARKDYSTITEETHPQETTQRIATWRNSIDAFYKDLDSHGKFLKSLLQDTPNISYGNTKSLQKLLKISEKYSNDFKAIINVLKTLTYIPKNCEFPTWDLVLQNLKSTLLNMIKTILVQGEDASLESFIEVCEIRDNLISQALKALLYRKIILWMDLDILEAGYVKGDILEAVQNIFAFKTKHGYLPTKTEYVHPKKVPELPPINDPSIKPMPALNIANLFESLTEEFSSIISLIENNFQLKNKTNLKSPKVDSLRVQLEDVYREKEKLEEEIQKLRIQMRNPEKREWHQVQRDLEEKDQLIEHNSKNIQKLTMEKFALETENLQLKQHAKQIESKLGKINEVYLPRLEEAERLHSELSQEIKNIRQDAELLPMMFRNEAFMKRKIRDEKILTEERMNEALQGLDKEKNKFVVLLEEKNRKDRIALQAVAARNSIEKELKVAHHLIEELKIKIKSQVNHEDEMKAHVEIYKKRHDEMQEHVYVQNNRINELEDQKKVLIQQLKESGNRSQAHYTYKPIKNSS
;
A
#
# COMPACT_ATOMS: atom_id res chain seq x y z
N MET A 1 -3.71 -7.06 -29.34
CA MET A 1 -4.33 -7.25 -28.01
C MET A 1 -4.75 -8.69 -27.74
N LYS A 2 -5.60 -9.33 -28.56
CA LYS A 2 -6.05 -10.73 -28.34
C LYS A 2 -4.94 -11.73 -27.98
N ASN A 3 -3.80 -11.71 -28.67
CA ASN A 3 -2.71 -12.66 -28.41
C ASN A 3 -2.05 -12.48 -27.03
N LYS A 4 -1.84 -11.23 -26.59
CA LYS A 4 -1.27 -10.93 -25.26
C LYS A 4 -2.21 -11.32 -24.12
N THR A 5 -3.53 -11.11 -24.27
CA THR A 5 -4.51 -11.48 -23.24
C THR A 5 -4.59 -13.00 -23.05
N VAL A 6 -4.50 -13.77 -24.13
CA VAL A 6 -4.49 -15.24 -24.10
C VAL A 6 -3.21 -15.77 -23.44
N GLU A 7 -2.08 -15.15 -23.73
CA GLU A 7 -0.76 -15.51 -23.20
C GLU A 7 -0.64 -15.23 -21.69
N VAL A 8 -1.19 -14.12 -21.19
CA VAL A 8 -1.18 -13.83 -19.75
C VAL A 8 -2.20 -14.71 -18.99
N SER A 9 -3.35 -15.04 -19.59
CA SER A 9 -4.30 -15.96 -18.96
C SER A 9 -3.78 -17.41 -18.88
N SER A 10 -3.03 -17.87 -19.88
CA SER A 10 -2.48 -19.23 -19.90
C SER A 10 -1.33 -19.40 -18.91
N THR A 11 -0.47 -18.39 -18.77
CA THR A 11 0.62 -18.36 -17.77
C THR A 11 0.05 -18.40 -16.35
N LEU A 12 -0.93 -17.56 -16.03
CA LEU A 12 -1.54 -17.49 -14.69
C LEU A 12 -2.24 -18.80 -14.28
N ARG A 13 -2.91 -19.48 -15.22
CA ARG A 13 -3.47 -20.83 -14.97
C ARG A 13 -2.40 -21.88 -14.72
N THR A 14 -1.28 -21.77 -15.42
CA THR A 14 -0.16 -22.72 -15.29
C THR A 14 0.52 -22.56 -13.94
N SER A 15 0.77 -21.33 -13.49
CA SER A 15 1.33 -21.07 -12.16
C SER A 15 0.35 -21.44 -11.05
N MET A 16 -0.95 -21.21 -11.21
CA MET A 16 -1.96 -21.66 -10.24
C MET A 16 -2.02 -23.20 -10.11
N LYS A 17 -1.90 -23.94 -11.22
CA LYS A 17 -1.78 -25.41 -11.17
C LYS A 17 -0.56 -25.87 -10.38
N LYS A 18 0.60 -25.24 -10.60
CA LYS A 18 1.83 -25.55 -9.86
C LYS A 18 1.68 -25.32 -8.36
N VAL A 19 0.97 -24.26 -7.95
CA VAL A 19 0.65 -24.01 -6.53
C VAL A 19 -0.26 -25.10 -5.96
N GLN A 20 -1.28 -25.54 -6.72
CA GLN A 20 -2.19 -26.61 -6.29
C GLN A 20 -1.47 -27.96 -6.15
N GLU A 21 -0.60 -28.30 -7.09
CA GLU A 21 0.24 -29.51 -7.06
C GLU A 21 1.19 -29.47 -5.87
N ALA A 22 1.94 -28.38 -5.69
CA ALA A 22 2.84 -28.23 -4.55
C ALA A 22 2.11 -28.23 -3.19
N ARG A 23 0.86 -27.73 -3.15
CA ARG A 23 0.01 -27.79 -1.94
C ARG A 23 -0.45 -29.22 -1.63
N LYS A 24 -0.77 -30.02 -2.65
CA LYS A 24 -1.09 -31.45 -2.46
C LYS A 24 0.12 -32.20 -1.89
N ASP A 25 1.30 -31.96 -2.45
CA ASP A 25 2.55 -32.57 -1.97
C ASP A 25 2.87 -32.15 -0.53
N TYR A 26 2.56 -30.91 -0.15
CA TYR A 26 2.66 -30.44 1.24
C TYR A 26 1.62 -31.10 2.16
N SER A 27 0.38 -31.29 1.72
CA SER A 27 -0.70 -31.90 2.53
C SER A 27 -0.50 -33.39 2.85
N THR A 28 0.47 -34.04 2.21
CA THR A 28 0.81 -35.46 2.44
C THR A 28 1.98 -35.66 3.42
N ILE A 29 2.45 -34.59 4.07
CA ILE A 29 3.46 -34.66 5.13
C ILE A 29 2.84 -35.33 6.36
N THR A 30 3.32 -36.53 6.71
CA THR A 30 2.96 -37.28 7.91
C THR A 30 4.10 -37.26 8.94
N GLU A 31 3.83 -37.65 10.19
CA GLU A 31 4.86 -37.71 11.26
C GLU A 31 6.08 -38.59 10.92
N GLU A 32 5.95 -39.51 9.95
CA GLU A 32 7.01 -40.41 9.48
C GLU A 32 7.89 -39.81 8.37
N THR A 33 7.56 -38.63 7.84
CA THR A 33 8.37 -37.99 6.78
C THR A 33 9.66 -37.39 7.33
N HIS A 34 10.78 -37.71 6.67
CA HIS A 34 12.11 -37.29 7.10
C HIS A 34 12.24 -35.75 7.06
N PRO A 35 12.88 -35.09 8.04
CA PRO A 35 12.95 -33.62 8.13
C PRO A 35 13.51 -32.91 6.88
N GLN A 36 14.39 -33.57 6.14
CA GLN A 36 14.96 -33.04 4.90
C GLN A 36 13.92 -33.00 3.76
N GLU A 37 13.10 -34.04 3.61
CA GLU A 37 12.03 -34.06 2.62
C GLU A 37 10.96 -33.02 2.93
N THR A 38 10.60 -32.85 4.20
CA THR A 38 9.64 -31.84 4.66
C THR A 38 10.14 -30.43 4.33
N THR A 39 11.42 -30.15 4.56
CA THR A 39 12.04 -28.85 4.25
C THR A 39 12.05 -28.59 2.74
N GLN A 40 12.33 -29.61 1.93
CA GLN A 40 12.35 -29.51 0.48
C GLN A 40 10.95 -29.28 -0.11
N ARG A 41 9.93 -29.99 0.39
CA ARG A 41 8.53 -29.80 -0.03
C ARG A 41 8.01 -28.40 0.34
N ILE A 42 8.36 -27.89 1.52
CA ILE A 42 8.03 -26.50 1.93
C ILE A 42 8.69 -25.48 1.00
N ALA A 43 9.96 -25.67 0.64
CA ALA A 43 10.67 -24.79 -0.28
C ALA A 43 10.04 -24.78 -1.68
N THR A 44 9.65 -25.94 -2.20
CA THR A 44 8.97 -26.07 -3.51
C THR A 44 7.62 -25.36 -3.50
N TRP A 45 6.83 -25.52 -2.43
CA TRP A 45 5.56 -24.81 -2.26
C TRP A 45 5.76 -23.29 -2.18
N ARG A 46 6.72 -22.81 -1.40
CA ARG A 46 7.06 -21.38 -1.32
C ARG A 46 7.45 -20.79 -2.69
N ASN A 47 8.31 -21.49 -3.43
CA ASN A 47 8.75 -21.06 -4.76
C ASN A 47 7.56 -21.01 -5.75
N SER A 48 6.59 -21.92 -5.62
CA SER A 48 5.39 -21.91 -6.45
C SER A 48 4.50 -20.69 -6.17
N ILE A 49 4.36 -20.28 -4.91
CA ILE A 49 3.62 -19.07 -4.50
C ILE A 49 4.32 -17.81 -5.00
N ASP A 50 5.64 -17.73 -4.86
CA ASP A 50 6.42 -16.59 -5.35
C ASP A 50 6.33 -16.43 -6.87
N ALA A 51 6.35 -17.54 -7.62
CA ALA A 51 6.14 -17.53 -9.05
C ALA A 51 4.72 -17.06 -9.41
N PHE A 52 3.71 -17.58 -8.74
CA PHE A 52 2.32 -17.18 -8.95
C PHE A 52 2.09 -15.70 -8.63
N TYR A 53 2.68 -15.18 -7.55
CA TYR A 53 2.60 -13.76 -7.20
C TYR A 53 3.23 -12.86 -8.26
N LYS A 54 4.39 -13.24 -8.82
CA LYS A 54 5.04 -12.47 -9.91
C LYS A 54 4.19 -12.42 -11.17
N ASP A 55 3.62 -13.56 -11.56
CA ASP A 55 2.73 -13.64 -12.72
C ASP A 55 1.47 -12.80 -12.49
N LEU A 56 0.91 -12.83 -11.27
CA LEU A 56 -0.23 -12.03 -10.88
C LEU A 56 0.10 -10.53 -10.92
N ASP A 57 1.22 -10.08 -10.32
CA ASP A 57 1.66 -8.68 -10.40
C ASP A 57 1.84 -8.20 -11.85
N SER A 58 2.36 -9.05 -12.73
CA SER A 58 2.49 -8.75 -14.16
C SER A 58 1.13 -8.59 -14.86
N HIS A 59 0.15 -9.44 -14.51
CA HIS A 59 -1.22 -9.34 -15.03
C HIS A 59 -1.94 -8.11 -14.49
N GLY A 60 -1.71 -7.73 -13.23
CA GLY A 60 -2.24 -6.49 -12.65
C GLY A 60 -1.70 -5.24 -13.35
N LYS A 61 -0.41 -5.22 -13.68
CA LYS A 61 0.20 -4.14 -14.49
C LYS A 61 -0.41 -4.08 -15.89
N PHE A 62 -0.70 -5.22 -16.50
CA PHE A 62 -1.37 -5.30 -17.80
C PHE A 62 -2.85 -4.86 -17.75
N LEU A 63 -3.60 -5.18 -16.69
CA LEU A 63 -4.96 -4.68 -16.48
C LEU A 63 -4.97 -3.16 -16.28
N LYS A 64 -4.03 -2.63 -15.49
CA LYS A 64 -3.84 -1.18 -15.33
C LYS A 64 -3.45 -0.49 -16.63
N SER A 65 -2.58 -1.11 -17.43
CA SER A 65 -2.27 -0.55 -18.74
C SER A 65 -3.49 -0.58 -19.65
N LEU A 66 -4.35 -1.60 -19.61
CA LEU A 66 -5.61 -1.62 -20.37
C LEU A 66 -6.64 -0.58 -19.91
N LEU A 67 -6.65 -0.22 -18.62
CA LEU A 67 -7.45 0.89 -18.08
C LEU A 67 -6.88 2.27 -18.41
N GLN A 68 -5.56 2.37 -18.64
CA GLN A 68 -4.91 3.60 -19.09
C GLN A 68 -4.90 3.76 -20.62
N ASP A 69 -4.83 2.63 -21.35
CA ASP A 69 -4.84 2.50 -22.81
C ASP A 69 -6.27 2.37 -23.37
N THR A 70 -7.28 2.16 -22.52
CA THR A 70 -8.65 2.49 -22.93
C THR A 70 -8.60 3.98 -23.20
N PRO A 71 -8.85 4.41 -24.45
CA PRO A 71 -8.88 5.83 -24.71
C PRO A 71 -9.99 6.34 -23.82
N ASN A 72 -9.59 7.04 -22.77
CA ASN A 72 -10.38 8.11 -22.22
C ASN A 72 -10.62 9.01 -23.44
N ILE A 73 -11.66 8.71 -24.21
CA ILE A 73 -12.38 9.66 -25.03
C ILE A 73 -13.14 10.57 -24.04
N SER A 74 -12.41 11.08 -23.05
CA SER A 74 -12.68 12.37 -22.49
C SER A 74 -12.36 13.32 -23.64
N TYR A 75 -13.39 13.74 -24.36
CA TYR A 75 -13.39 14.95 -25.19
C TYR A 75 -13.12 16.23 -24.37
N GLY A 76 -12.49 16.12 -23.19
CA GLY A 76 -12.16 17.21 -22.30
C GLY A 76 -10.73 17.11 -21.82
N ASN A 77 -9.97 18.18 -22.07
CA ASN A 77 -8.76 18.57 -21.33
C ASN A 77 -7.44 17.82 -21.60
N THR A 78 -7.05 17.62 -22.86
CA THR A 78 -5.61 17.70 -23.14
C THR A 78 -5.22 19.18 -23.23
N LYS A 79 -4.31 19.63 -22.35
CA LYS A 79 -3.71 20.99 -22.42
C LYS A 79 -3.24 21.31 -23.86
N SER A 80 -2.87 20.30 -24.62
CA SER A 80 -2.49 20.36 -26.04
C SER A 80 -3.62 20.82 -26.97
N LEU A 81 -4.85 20.32 -26.79
CA LEU A 81 -6.01 20.71 -27.62
C LEU A 81 -6.46 22.14 -27.30
N GLN A 82 -6.42 22.54 -26.02
CA GLN A 82 -6.62 23.94 -25.63
C GLN A 82 -5.55 24.87 -26.21
N LYS A 83 -4.28 24.42 -26.29
CA LYS A 83 -3.21 25.18 -26.96
C LYS A 83 -3.45 25.29 -28.46
N LEU A 84 -3.84 24.21 -29.13
CA LEU A 84 -4.17 24.20 -30.56
C LEU A 84 -5.37 25.09 -30.89
N LEU A 85 -6.43 25.06 -30.08
CA LEU A 85 -7.58 25.97 -30.22
C LEU A 85 -7.16 27.43 -30.07
N LYS A 86 -6.34 27.77 -29.08
CA LYS A 86 -5.80 29.13 -28.92
C LYS A 86 -4.97 29.57 -30.12
N ILE A 87 -4.18 28.66 -30.71
CA ILE A 87 -3.41 28.93 -31.93
C ILE A 87 -4.35 29.17 -33.10
N SER A 88 -5.36 28.33 -33.29
CA SER A 88 -6.35 28.48 -34.36
C SER A 88 -7.15 29.79 -34.25
N GLU A 89 -7.57 30.16 -33.04
CA GLU A 89 -8.23 31.44 -32.77
C GLU A 89 -7.31 32.62 -33.13
N LYS A 90 -6.02 32.53 -32.81
CA LYS A 90 -5.03 33.54 -33.20
C LYS A 90 -4.94 33.66 -34.73
N TYR A 91 -4.76 32.55 -35.44
CA TYR A 91 -4.68 32.56 -36.91
C TYR A 91 -5.99 33.03 -37.56
N SER A 92 -7.15 32.68 -36.99
CA SER A 92 -8.44 33.19 -37.48
C SER A 92 -8.54 34.71 -37.31
N ASN A 93 -8.01 35.27 -36.23
CA ASN A 93 -7.96 36.71 -36.00
C ASN A 93 -6.97 37.38 -36.96
N ASP A 94 -5.82 36.74 -37.21
CA ASP A 94 -4.82 37.21 -38.18
C ASP A 94 -5.42 37.26 -39.59
N PHE A 95 -6.11 36.20 -40.04
CA PHE A 95 -6.82 36.22 -41.33
C PHE A 95 -7.87 37.32 -41.41
N LYS A 96 -8.65 37.53 -40.34
CA LYS A 96 -9.62 38.62 -40.30
C LYS A 96 -8.94 39.99 -40.42
N ALA A 97 -7.82 40.20 -39.75
CA ALA A 97 -7.05 41.43 -39.83
C ALA A 97 -6.49 41.65 -41.25
N ILE A 98 -5.87 40.62 -41.85
CA ILE A 98 -5.31 40.68 -43.21
C ILE A 98 -6.42 40.92 -44.24
N ILE A 99 -7.58 40.27 -44.12
CA ILE A 99 -8.72 40.47 -45.03
C ILE A 99 -9.28 41.89 -44.90
N ASN A 100 -9.32 42.49 -43.71
CA ASN A 100 -9.74 43.88 -43.55
C ASN A 100 -8.80 44.86 -44.28
N VAL A 101 -7.49 44.58 -44.25
CA VAL A 101 -6.49 45.33 -45.01
C VAL A 101 -6.72 45.12 -46.51
N LEU A 102 -6.85 43.87 -46.98
CA LEU A 102 -7.09 43.54 -48.38
C LEU A 102 -8.38 44.17 -48.91
N LYS A 103 -9.50 44.14 -48.17
CA LYS A 103 -10.76 44.80 -48.55
C LYS A 103 -10.59 46.29 -48.86
N THR A 104 -9.65 46.94 -48.18
CA THR A 104 -9.32 48.35 -48.40
C THR A 104 -8.46 48.54 -49.64
N LEU A 105 -7.54 47.61 -49.93
CA LEU A 105 -6.52 47.72 -50.98
C LEU A 105 -6.90 47.08 -52.32
N THR A 106 -7.74 46.05 -52.31
CA THR A 106 -8.06 45.20 -53.45
C THR A 106 -9.57 45.12 -53.68
N TYR A 107 -9.97 44.58 -54.85
CA TYR A 107 -11.36 44.29 -55.18
C TYR A 107 -11.52 42.83 -55.62
N ILE A 108 -12.70 42.25 -55.38
CA ILE A 108 -13.00 40.88 -55.81
C ILE A 108 -13.42 40.92 -57.28
N PRO A 109 -12.72 40.20 -58.19
CA PRO A 109 -13.10 40.14 -59.59
C PRO A 109 -14.38 39.33 -59.77
N LYS A 110 -15.17 39.63 -60.81
CA LYS A 110 -16.46 38.95 -61.09
C LYS A 110 -16.33 37.43 -61.29
N ASN A 111 -15.14 36.97 -61.70
CA ASN A 111 -14.86 35.56 -61.97
C ASN A 111 -14.27 34.82 -60.75
N CYS A 112 -14.25 35.45 -59.57
CA CYS A 112 -13.79 34.80 -58.34
C CYS A 112 -14.82 33.78 -57.84
N GLU A 113 -14.34 32.63 -57.38
CA GLU A 113 -15.16 31.59 -56.75
C GLU A 113 -15.90 32.09 -55.50
N PHE A 114 -15.34 33.09 -54.82
CA PHE A 114 -15.90 33.70 -53.61
C PHE A 114 -16.32 35.15 -53.90
N PRO A 115 -17.59 35.40 -54.27
CA PRO A 115 -18.04 36.71 -54.75
C PRO A 115 -18.11 37.78 -53.67
N THR A 116 -17.97 37.42 -52.38
CA THR A 116 -18.01 38.35 -51.25
C THR A 116 -16.88 38.10 -50.27
N TRP A 117 -16.42 39.17 -49.60
CA TRP A 117 -15.36 39.10 -48.58
C TRP A 117 -15.74 38.21 -47.39
N ASP A 118 -17.03 38.10 -47.06
CA ASP A 118 -17.52 37.23 -45.99
C ASP A 118 -17.37 35.75 -46.36
N LEU A 119 -17.64 35.39 -47.63
CA LEU A 119 -17.43 34.03 -48.14
C LEU A 119 -15.94 33.67 -48.18
N VAL A 120 -15.08 34.62 -48.55
CA VAL A 120 -13.61 34.44 -48.46
C VAL A 120 -13.19 34.14 -47.02
N LEU A 121 -13.68 34.91 -46.04
CA LEU A 121 -13.32 34.72 -44.64
C LEU A 121 -13.88 33.40 -44.08
N GLN A 122 -15.10 33.01 -44.46
CA GLN A 122 -15.70 31.74 -44.07
C GLN A 122 -14.91 30.56 -44.64
N ASN A 123 -14.46 30.64 -45.89
CA ASN A 123 -13.61 29.62 -46.49
C ASN A 123 -12.29 29.46 -45.71
N LEU A 124 -11.58 30.55 -45.42
CA LEU A 124 -10.32 30.51 -44.65
C LEU A 124 -10.52 29.90 -43.25
N LYS A 125 -11.63 30.22 -42.58
CA LYS A 125 -12.00 29.61 -41.30
C LYS A 125 -12.30 28.12 -41.43
N SER A 126 -12.97 27.72 -42.51
CA SER A 126 -13.25 26.31 -42.77
C SER A 126 -11.96 25.51 -42.99
N THR A 127 -10.96 26.10 -43.66
CA THR A 127 -9.64 25.50 -43.86
C THR A 127 -8.89 25.32 -42.53
N LEU A 128 -8.93 26.32 -41.63
CA LEU A 128 -8.39 26.20 -40.26
C LEU A 128 -9.09 25.11 -39.43
N LEU A 129 -10.41 25.01 -39.53
CA LEU A 129 -11.18 23.99 -38.81
C LEU A 129 -10.92 22.59 -39.35
N ASN A 130 -10.78 22.45 -40.68
CA ASN A 130 -10.42 21.20 -41.31
C ASN A 130 -9.01 20.75 -40.91
N MET A 131 -8.07 21.69 -40.82
CA MET A 131 -6.76 21.43 -40.25
C MET A 131 -6.88 20.85 -38.84
N ILE A 132 -7.56 21.51 -37.89
CA ILE A 132 -7.76 20.97 -36.53
C ILE A 132 -8.34 19.54 -36.56
N LYS A 133 -9.33 19.28 -37.44
CA LYS A 133 -9.92 17.94 -37.58
C LYS A 133 -8.88 16.91 -38.07
N THR A 134 -8.05 17.25 -39.05
CA THR A 134 -6.98 16.38 -39.56
C THR A 134 -5.97 16.04 -38.47
N ILE A 135 -5.56 17.04 -37.66
CA ILE A 135 -4.67 16.83 -36.50
C ILE A 135 -5.27 15.83 -35.50
N LEU A 136 -6.58 15.92 -35.24
CA LEU A 136 -7.28 15.06 -34.28
C LEU A 136 -7.48 13.62 -34.79
N VAL A 137 -7.56 13.41 -36.12
CA VAL A 137 -7.94 12.13 -36.72
C VAL A 137 -6.73 11.35 -37.25
N GLN A 138 -5.71 12.02 -37.80
CA GLN A 138 -4.64 11.39 -38.60
C GLN A 138 -3.25 11.42 -37.94
N GLY A 139 -3.09 12.05 -36.77
CA GLY A 139 -1.82 12.07 -36.01
C GLY A 139 -0.86 13.21 -36.39
N GLU A 140 0.35 13.19 -35.82
CA GLU A 140 1.30 14.32 -35.83
C GLU A 140 1.91 14.63 -37.21
N ASP A 141 2.12 13.65 -38.10
CA ASP A 141 2.75 13.91 -39.39
C ASP A 141 1.79 14.59 -40.39
N ALA A 142 0.54 14.13 -40.49
CA ALA A 142 -0.51 14.80 -41.26
C ALA A 142 -0.89 16.18 -40.68
N SER A 143 -0.59 16.40 -39.39
CA SER A 143 -0.80 17.67 -38.69
C SER A 143 0.14 18.77 -39.17
N LEU A 144 1.38 18.41 -39.50
CA LEU A 144 2.42 19.36 -39.91
C LEU A 144 2.17 19.87 -41.33
N GLU A 145 1.79 18.99 -42.27
CA GLU A 145 1.44 19.39 -43.64
C GLU A 145 0.24 20.34 -43.66
N SER A 146 -0.80 20.02 -42.89
CA SER A 146 -1.97 20.90 -42.75
C SER A 146 -1.62 22.25 -42.09
N PHE A 147 -0.64 22.28 -41.19
CA PHE A 147 -0.16 23.51 -40.56
C PHE A 147 0.67 24.37 -41.52
N ILE A 148 1.53 23.74 -42.31
CA ILE A 148 2.31 24.40 -43.36
C ILE A 148 1.36 25.02 -44.39
N GLU A 149 0.32 24.30 -44.82
CA GLU A 149 -0.70 24.81 -45.75
C GLU A 149 -1.36 26.10 -45.23
N VAL A 150 -1.76 26.13 -43.94
CA VAL A 150 -2.35 27.32 -43.32
C VAL A 150 -1.36 28.50 -43.29
N CYS A 151 -0.08 28.23 -43.06
CA CYS A 151 0.96 29.26 -43.08
C CYS A 151 1.20 29.80 -44.49
N GLU A 152 1.23 28.94 -45.51
CA GLU A 152 1.36 29.35 -46.91
C GLU A 152 0.18 30.21 -47.36
N ILE A 153 -1.05 29.87 -46.95
CA ILE A 153 -2.24 30.68 -47.21
C ILE A 153 -2.10 32.07 -46.58
N ARG A 154 -1.67 32.14 -45.31
CA ARG A 154 -1.42 33.42 -44.61
C ARG A 154 -0.38 34.25 -45.36
N ASP A 155 0.72 33.62 -45.73
CA ASP A 155 1.85 34.25 -46.38
C ASP A 155 1.46 34.77 -47.78
N ASN A 156 0.65 34.02 -48.52
CA ASN A 156 0.07 34.45 -49.79
C ASN A 156 -0.81 35.71 -49.62
N LEU A 157 -1.70 35.72 -48.63
CA LEU A 157 -2.56 36.87 -48.35
C LEU A 157 -1.76 38.12 -47.95
N ILE A 158 -0.69 37.94 -47.15
CA ILE A 158 0.22 39.03 -46.77
C ILE A 158 0.94 39.56 -48.02
N SER A 159 1.49 38.67 -48.86
CA SER A 159 2.15 39.07 -50.10
C SER A 159 1.22 39.86 -51.02
N GLN A 160 -0.03 39.45 -51.17
CA GLN A 160 -1.03 40.21 -51.94
C GLN A 160 -1.29 41.60 -51.34
N ALA A 161 -1.36 41.72 -50.02
CA ALA A 161 -1.53 43.02 -49.37
C ALA A 161 -0.34 43.94 -49.62
N LEU A 162 0.89 43.42 -49.54
CA LEU A 162 2.12 44.17 -49.82
C LEU A 162 2.22 44.56 -51.30
N LYS A 163 1.92 43.65 -52.23
CA LYS A 163 1.86 43.96 -53.67
C LYS A 163 0.82 45.04 -53.96
N ALA A 164 -0.34 45.01 -53.30
CA ALA A 164 -1.37 46.04 -53.46
C ALA A 164 -0.95 47.41 -52.90
N LEU A 165 -0.18 47.44 -51.79
CA LEU A 165 0.41 48.67 -51.27
C LEU A 165 1.45 49.25 -52.23
N LEU A 166 2.36 48.40 -52.73
CA LEU A 166 3.35 48.78 -53.72
C LEU A 166 2.69 49.33 -55.00
N TYR A 167 1.65 48.65 -55.48
CA TYR A 167 0.85 49.08 -56.62
C TYR A 167 0.27 50.48 -56.42
N ARG A 168 -0.37 50.74 -55.28
CA ARG A 168 -0.92 52.08 -54.96
C ARG A 168 0.16 53.15 -54.90
N LYS A 169 1.31 52.80 -54.35
CA LYS A 169 2.48 53.68 -54.28
C LYS A 169 2.96 54.07 -55.69
N ILE A 170 3.18 53.08 -56.55
CA ILE A 170 3.62 53.30 -57.94
C ILE A 170 2.60 54.16 -58.69
N ILE A 171 1.30 53.88 -58.54
CA ILE A 171 0.25 54.70 -59.15
C ILE A 171 0.29 56.14 -58.65
N LEU A 172 0.47 56.36 -57.35
CA LEU A 172 0.60 57.70 -56.79
C LEU A 172 1.81 58.43 -57.38
N TRP A 173 2.93 57.73 -57.57
CA TRP A 173 4.11 58.28 -58.22
C TRP A 173 3.87 58.62 -59.68
N MET A 174 3.15 57.77 -60.42
CA MET A 174 2.72 58.08 -61.78
C MET A 174 1.76 59.29 -61.82
N ASP A 175 0.89 59.45 -60.82
CA ASP A 175 -0.01 60.61 -60.69
C ASP A 175 0.74 61.92 -60.41
N LEU A 176 1.82 61.83 -59.64
CA LEU A 176 2.67 62.96 -59.28
C LEU A 176 3.77 63.24 -60.31
N ASP A 177 3.80 62.47 -61.41
CA ASP A 177 4.85 62.51 -62.44
C ASP A 177 6.28 62.33 -61.88
N ILE A 178 6.38 61.63 -60.75
CA ILE A 178 7.66 61.25 -60.12
C ILE A 178 8.09 59.93 -60.77
N LEU A 179 8.56 60.03 -62.02
CA LEU A 179 9.18 58.91 -62.70
C LEU A 179 10.64 58.82 -62.23
N GLU A 180 10.89 58.08 -61.15
CA GLU A 180 12.26 57.70 -60.81
C GLU A 180 12.84 56.88 -61.97
N ALA A 181 13.79 57.48 -62.69
CA ALA A 181 14.59 56.81 -63.70
C ALA A 181 15.54 55.84 -63.00
N GLY A 182 15.03 54.68 -62.55
CA GLY A 182 15.88 53.69 -61.87
C GLY A 182 15.17 52.64 -61.03
N TYR A 183 14.05 52.07 -61.46
CA TYR A 183 13.55 50.86 -60.80
C TYR A 183 14.48 49.68 -61.10
N VAL A 184 15.30 49.28 -60.12
CA VAL A 184 16.30 48.19 -60.29
C VAL A 184 15.79 46.84 -59.76
N LYS A 185 14.81 46.82 -58.85
CA LYS A 185 14.30 45.59 -58.23
C LYS A 185 13.23 44.89 -59.08
N GLY A 186 13.38 43.58 -59.25
CA GLY A 186 12.51 42.75 -60.10
C GLY A 186 11.02 42.80 -59.73
N ASP A 187 10.68 42.78 -58.44
CA ASP A 187 9.28 42.80 -57.98
C ASP A 187 8.58 44.14 -58.30
N ILE A 188 9.33 45.24 -58.30
CA ILE A 188 8.82 46.58 -58.62
C ILE A 188 8.62 46.68 -60.13
N LEU A 189 9.58 46.19 -60.92
CA LEU A 189 9.45 46.11 -62.38
C LEU A 189 8.26 45.24 -62.80
N GLU A 190 8.02 44.11 -62.14
CA GLU A 190 6.86 43.26 -62.39
C GLU A 190 5.56 44.01 -62.08
N ALA A 191 5.48 44.73 -60.94
CA ALA A 191 4.32 45.53 -60.59
C ALA A 191 4.07 46.66 -61.61
N VAL A 192 5.11 47.35 -62.05
CA VAL A 192 5.05 48.40 -63.09
C VAL A 192 4.58 47.82 -64.43
N GLN A 193 5.13 46.68 -64.85
CA GLN A 193 4.70 45.98 -66.07
C GLN A 193 3.23 45.58 -66.01
N ASN A 194 2.77 45.04 -64.88
CA ASN A 194 1.37 44.68 -64.67
C ASN A 194 0.44 45.91 -64.71
N ILE A 195 0.87 47.03 -64.14
CA ILE A 195 0.17 48.33 -64.22
C ILE A 195 0.03 48.78 -65.68
N PHE A 196 1.13 48.79 -66.44
CA PHE A 196 1.11 49.18 -67.84
C PHE A 196 0.30 48.23 -68.73
N ALA A 197 0.40 46.93 -68.50
CA ALA A 197 -0.40 45.93 -69.20
C ALA A 197 -1.90 46.16 -68.95
N PHE A 198 -2.29 46.44 -67.70
CA PHE A 198 -3.67 46.75 -67.36
C PHE A 198 -4.14 48.05 -68.05
N LYS A 199 -3.34 49.12 -67.98
CA LYS A 199 -3.62 50.41 -68.65
C LYS A 199 -3.82 50.24 -70.15
N THR A 200 -2.97 49.43 -70.78
CA THR A 200 -3.01 49.18 -72.22
C THR A 200 -4.27 48.41 -72.62
N LYS A 201 -4.70 47.45 -71.79
CA LYS A 201 -5.86 46.61 -72.04
C LYS A 201 -7.19 47.31 -71.79
N HIS A 202 -7.28 48.11 -70.73
CA HIS A 202 -8.55 48.69 -70.27
C HIS A 202 -8.65 50.21 -70.48
N GLY A 203 -7.57 50.87 -70.90
CA GLY A 203 -7.55 52.32 -71.13
C GLY A 203 -7.51 53.19 -69.88
N TYR A 204 -7.67 52.60 -68.69
CA TYR A 204 -7.58 53.27 -67.39
C TYR A 204 -6.74 52.47 -66.38
N LEU A 205 -6.40 53.10 -65.26
CA LEU A 205 -5.63 52.49 -64.18
C LEU A 205 -6.46 52.44 -62.89
N PRO A 206 -6.80 51.23 -62.38
CA PRO A 206 -7.66 51.10 -61.23
C PRO A 206 -6.96 51.51 -59.93
N THR A 207 -7.72 52.02 -58.98
CA THR A 207 -7.22 52.45 -57.65
C THR A 207 -6.95 51.25 -56.72
N LYS A 208 -7.45 50.06 -57.08
CA LYS A 208 -7.32 48.81 -56.33
C LYS A 208 -6.87 47.69 -57.26
N THR A 209 -6.07 46.77 -56.74
CA THR A 209 -5.68 45.54 -57.47
C THR A 209 -6.74 44.44 -57.33
N GLU A 210 -6.68 43.45 -58.22
CA GLU A 210 -7.53 42.27 -58.13
C GLU A 210 -7.11 41.36 -56.98
N TYR A 211 -8.09 40.87 -56.22
CA TYR A 211 -7.90 39.82 -55.22
C TYR A 211 -7.84 38.44 -55.88
N VAL A 212 -6.85 37.64 -55.50
CA VAL A 212 -6.72 36.25 -55.94
C VAL A 212 -6.89 35.35 -54.73
N HIS A 213 -7.88 34.46 -54.74
CA HIS A 213 -8.04 33.52 -53.63
C HIS A 213 -6.89 32.50 -53.62
N PRO A 214 -6.21 32.26 -52.47
CA PRO A 214 -5.17 31.25 -52.37
C PRO A 214 -5.74 29.87 -52.73
N LYS A 215 -5.19 29.23 -53.77
CA LYS A 215 -5.55 27.85 -54.11
C LYS A 215 -4.60 26.90 -53.41
N LYS A 216 -5.08 25.71 -53.01
CA LYS A 216 -4.23 24.62 -52.54
C LYS A 216 -3.18 24.35 -53.61
N VAL A 217 -1.90 24.34 -53.22
CA VAL A 217 -0.84 23.88 -54.11
C VAL A 217 -1.14 22.40 -54.40
N PRO A 218 -1.38 22.01 -55.66
CA PRO A 218 -1.49 20.59 -56.00
C PRO A 218 -0.21 19.89 -55.54
N GLU A 219 -0.33 18.65 -55.05
CA GLU A 219 0.80 17.79 -54.66
C GLU A 219 2.00 18.05 -55.58
N LEU A 220 3.15 18.36 -54.97
CA LEU A 220 4.41 18.56 -55.67
C LEU A 220 4.54 17.51 -56.78
N PRO A 221 4.74 17.91 -58.05
CA PRO A 221 5.03 16.93 -59.08
C PRO A 221 6.27 16.13 -58.66
N PRO A 222 6.35 14.84 -59.01
CA PRO A 222 7.50 14.02 -58.68
C PRO A 222 8.78 14.73 -59.11
N ILE A 223 9.77 14.75 -58.21
CA ILE A 223 11.01 15.55 -58.20
C ILE A 223 11.89 15.43 -59.47
N ASN A 224 11.49 14.62 -60.46
CA ASN A 224 12.31 14.24 -61.61
C ASN A 224 11.87 14.84 -62.96
N ASP A 225 11.01 15.87 -63.00
CA ASP A 225 10.69 16.56 -64.26
C ASP A 225 11.50 17.87 -64.42
N PRO A 226 12.58 17.88 -65.23
CA PRO A 226 13.45 19.06 -65.41
C PRO A 226 12.79 20.20 -66.21
N SER A 227 11.55 20.04 -66.66
CA SER A 227 10.79 21.07 -67.36
C SER A 227 10.00 22.02 -66.45
N ILE A 228 9.92 21.73 -65.14
CA ILE A 228 9.15 22.51 -64.18
C ILE A 228 10.12 23.33 -63.32
N LYS A 229 10.19 24.65 -63.58
CA LYS A 229 10.86 25.57 -62.66
C LYS A 229 10.15 25.47 -61.29
N PRO A 230 10.87 25.25 -60.17
CA PRO A 230 10.25 25.35 -58.85
C PRO A 230 9.56 26.71 -58.74
N MET A 231 8.28 26.72 -58.35
CA MET A 231 7.58 27.98 -58.10
C MET A 231 8.44 28.81 -57.14
N PRO A 232 8.67 30.10 -57.43
CA PRO A 232 9.51 30.93 -56.57
C PRO A 232 8.91 30.90 -55.18
N ALA A 233 9.69 30.41 -54.21
CA ALA A 233 9.32 30.47 -52.81
C ALA A 233 8.85 31.89 -52.51
N LEU A 234 7.67 32.02 -51.90
CA LEU A 234 7.01 33.30 -51.68
C LEU A 234 7.88 34.15 -50.75
N ASN A 235 8.81 34.93 -51.30
CA ASN A 235 9.83 35.64 -50.51
C ASN A 235 9.27 36.95 -49.99
N ILE A 236 8.41 36.85 -48.97
CA ILE A 236 7.81 37.98 -48.27
C ILE A 236 8.87 38.93 -47.73
N ALA A 237 10.03 38.42 -47.31
CA ALA A 237 11.12 39.24 -46.79
C ALA A 237 11.67 40.20 -47.85
N ASN A 238 11.94 39.71 -49.06
CA ASN A 238 12.38 40.56 -50.18
C ASN A 238 11.33 41.61 -50.58
N LEU A 239 10.05 41.24 -50.54
CA LEU A 239 8.95 42.16 -50.84
C LEU A 239 8.81 43.24 -49.76
N PHE A 240 8.97 42.88 -48.49
CA PHE A 240 9.00 43.85 -47.38
C PHE A 240 10.21 44.77 -47.45
N GLU A 241 11.40 44.26 -47.76
CA GLU A 241 12.62 45.06 -47.92
C GLU A 241 12.43 46.07 -49.06
N SER A 242 11.92 45.60 -50.21
CA SER A 242 11.56 46.46 -51.33
C SER A 242 10.54 47.52 -50.92
N LEU A 243 9.46 47.14 -50.24
CA LEU A 243 8.45 48.09 -49.77
C LEU A 243 9.03 49.12 -48.80
N THR A 244 9.93 48.71 -47.91
CA THR A 244 10.51 49.56 -46.86
C THR A 244 11.49 50.59 -47.45
N GLU A 245 12.36 50.16 -48.38
CA GLU A 245 13.23 51.08 -49.11
C GLU A 245 12.43 52.09 -49.92
N GLU A 246 11.37 51.61 -50.57
CA GLU A 246 10.48 52.43 -51.38
C GLU A 246 9.72 53.47 -50.52
N PHE A 247 9.22 53.10 -49.34
CA PHE A 247 8.63 54.08 -48.42
C PHE A 247 9.68 55.01 -47.78
N SER A 248 10.90 54.53 -47.56
CA SER A 248 12.01 55.37 -47.07
C SER A 248 12.43 56.40 -48.12
N SER A 249 12.45 56.04 -49.41
CA SER A 249 12.62 56.99 -50.52
C SER A 249 11.53 58.06 -50.50
N ILE A 250 10.26 57.68 -50.30
CA ILE A 250 9.17 58.66 -50.15
C ILE A 250 9.42 59.58 -48.96
N ILE A 251 9.80 59.06 -47.80
CA ILE A 251 10.08 59.86 -46.61
C ILE A 251 11.21 60.85 -46.91
N SER A 252 12.31 60.40 -47.53
CA SER A 252 13.41 61.27 -47.93
C SER A 252 13.00 62.31 -48.98
N LEU A 253 12.18 61.96 -49.97
CA LEU A 253 11.61 62.89 -50.95
C LEU A 253 10.72 63.93 -50.29
N ILE A 254 9.89 63.54 -49.33
CA ILE A 254 9.02 64.45 -48.58
C ILE A 254 9.84 65.36 -47.66
N GLU A 255 10.81 64.81 -46.93
CA GLU A 255 11.70 65.56 -46.04
C GLU A 255 12.54 66.58 -46.83
N ASN A 256 13.04 66.20 -48.00
CA ASN A 256 13.85 67.06 -48.87
C ASN A 256 13.01 68.13 -49.58
N ASN A 257 11.82 67.79 -50.09
CA ASN A 257 10.97 68.74 -50.84
C ASN A 257 10.19 69.70 -49.94
N PHE A 258 9.82 69.29 -48.72
CA PHE A 258 9.00 70.11 -47.82
C PHE A 258 9.78 70.74 -46.66
N GLN A 259 11.10 70.53 -46.56
CA GLN A 259 11.95 71.07 -45.48
C GLN A 259 11.36 70.84 -44.07
N LEU A 260 10.83 69.65 -43.81
CA LEU A 260 9.99 69.33 -42.64
C LEU A 260 10.78 69.12 -41.33
N LYS A 261 11.87 69.86 -41.11
CA LYS A 261 12.36 70.10 -39.73
C LYS A 261 11.62 71.32 -39.19
N ASN A 262 10.52 71.04 -38.48
CA ASN A 262 9.62 71.96 -37.75
C ASN A 262 8.30 72.30 -38.47
N LYS A 263 7.25 71.51 -38.20
CA LYS A 263 6.04 71.95 -37.48
C LYS A 263 4.99 70.83 -37.48
N THR A 264 4.37 70.66 -36.31
CA THR A 264 3.32 69.69 -36.04
C THR A 264 1.95 70.19 -36.52
N ASN A 265 1.11 69.22 -36.87
CA ASN A 265 -0.35 69.26 -37.02
C ASN A 265 -0.93 69.94 -38.27
N LEU A 266 -1.26 69.11 -39.26
CA LEU A 266 -2.44 69.29 -40.11
C LEU A 266 -3.05 67.90 -40.39
N LYS A 267 -4.31 67.68 -39.97
CA LYS A 267 -5.13 66.56 -40.47
C LYS A 267 -5.60 66.93 -41.88
N SER A 268 -5.29 66.12 -42.88
CA SER A 268 -5.79 66.35 -44.23
C SER A 268 -7.29 66.01 -44.32
N PRO A 269 -8.07 66.75 -45.14
CA PRO A 269 -9.40 66.32 -45.50
C PRO A 269 -9.30 65.11 -46.44
N LYS A 270 -10.11 64.07 -46.19
CA LYS A 270 -10.34 62.99 -47.15
C LYS A 270 -11.07 63.61 -48.35
N VAL A 271 -10.31 63.88 -49.41
CA VAL A 271 -10.84 64.13 -50.74
C VAL A 271 -10.83 62.76 -51.44
N ASP A 272 -12.00 62.26 -51.84
CA ASP A 272 -12.07 61.10 -52.72
C ASP A 272 -11.37 61.48 -54.04
N SER A 273 -10.32 60.74 -54.39
CA SER A 273 -9.42 61.07 -55.50
C SER A 273 -10.19 61.27 -56.82
N LEU A 274 -9.84 62.31 -57.58
CA LEU A 274 -10.33 62.57 -58.94
C LEU A 274 -10.23 61.33 -59.85
N ARG A 275 -9.30 60.41 -59.57
CA ARG A 275 -9.13 59.13 -60.25
C ARG A 275 -10.34 58.19 -60.07
N VAL A 276 -10.98 58.19 -58.90
CA VAL A 276 -12.20 57.39 -58.64
C VAL A 276 -13.34 57.90 -59.52
N GLN A 277 -13.50 59.22 -59.63
CA GLN A 277 -14.50 59.82 -60.50
C GLN A 277 -14.19 59.55 -61.98
N LEU A 278 -12.91 59.56 -62.38
CA LEU A 278 -12.48 59.21 -63.73
C LEU A 278 -12.75 57.74 -64.06
N GLU A 279 -12.50 56.82 -63.12
CA GLU A 279 -12.83 55.40 -63.25
C GLU A 279 -14.32 55.17 -63.47
N ASP A 280 -15.17 55.86 -62.72
CA ASP A 280 -16.63 55.77 -62.87
C ASP A 280 -17.08 56.26 -64.26
N VAL A 281 -16.51 57.37 -64.74
CA VAL A 281 -16.77 57.90 -66.09
C VAL A 281 -16.26 56.94 -67.18
N TYR A 282 -15.11 56.29 -67.01
CA TYR A 282 -14.62 55.29 -67.97
C TYR A 282 -15.50 54.03 -68.00
N ARG A 283 -15.99 53.57 -66.84
CA ARG A 283 -16.95 52.45 -66.77
C ARG A 283 -18.28 52.80 -67.43
N GLU A 284 -18.71 54.05 -67.29
CA GLU A 284 -19.92 54.55 -67.94
C GLU A 284 -19.73 54.69 -69.45
N LYS A 285 -18.57 55.18 -69.90
CA LYS A 285 -18.17 55.22 -71.31
C LYS A 285 -18.15 53.81 -71.93
N GLU A 286 -17.56 52.82 -71.26
CA GLU A 286 -17.48 51.44 -71.76
C GLU A 286 -18.89 50.83 -71.93
N LYS A 287 -19.80 51.08 -70.98
CA LYS A 287 -21.21 50.71 -71.10
C LYS A 287 -21.91 51.41 -72.27
N LEU A 288 -21.68 52.70 -72.44
CA LEU A 288 -22.26 53.49 -73.54
C LEU A 288 -21.68 53.09 -74.90
N GLU A 289 -20.41 52.70 -74.98
CA GLU A 289 -19.78 52.17 -76.20
C GLU A 289 -20.37 50.79 -76.57
N GLU A 290 -20.60 49.90 -75.60
CA GLU A 290 -21.33 48.65 -75.83
C GLU A 290 -22.76 48.90 -76.34
N GLU A 291 -23.43 49.91 -75.80
CA GLU A 291 -24.80 50.29 -76.19
C GLU A 291 -24.84 50.94 -77.59
N ILE A 292 -23.89 51.81 -77.93
CA ILE A 292 -23.71 52.36 -79.28
C ILE A 292 -23.37 51.27 -80.29
N GLN A 293 -22.56 50.29 -79.91
CA GLN A 293 -22.21 49.17 -80.77
C GLN A 293 -23.41 48.26 -81.04
N LYS A 294 -24.26 48.02 -80.03
CA LYS A 294 -25.57 47.37 -80.20
C LYS A 294 -26.50 48.16 -81.13
N LEU A 295 -26.59 49.48 -80.97
CA LEU A 295 -27.44 50.35 -81.80
C LEU A 295 -26.94 50.46 -83.26
N ARG A 296 -25.62 50.49 -83.50
CA ARG A 296 -25.03 50.49 -84.84
C ARG A 296 -25.28 49.19 -85.59
N ILE A 297 -25.38 48.07 -84.88
CA ILE A 297 -25.70 46.75 -85.45
C ILE A 297 -27.20 46.71 -85.86
N GLN A 298 -28.09 47.35 -85.10
CA GLN A 298 -29.54 47.43 -85.39
C GLN A 298 -29.87 48.28 -86.65
N MET A 299 -29.06 49.28 -86.99
CA MET A 299 -29.34 50.23 -88.11
C MET A 299 -29.12 49.68 -89.54
N ARG A 300 -28.44 48.53 -89.71
CA ARG A 300 -28.19 47.93 -91.05
C ARG A 300 -29.14 46.74 -91.28
N ASN A 301 -30.27 46.98 -91.96
CA ASN A 301 -31.32 46.02 -92.38
C ASN A 301 -32.14 45.38 -91.26
N PRO A 302 -33.28 45.99 -90.83
CA PRO A 302 -34.03 45.54 -89.66
C PRO A 302 -34.74 44.19 -89.87
N GLU A 303 -35.60 44.04 -90.87
CA GLU A 303 -36.58 42.93 -90.84
C GLU A 303 -36.00 41.53 -91.14
N LYS A 304 -35.08 41.42 -92.10
CA LYS A 304 -34.52 40.10 -92.49
C LYS A 304 -33.41 39.63 -91.56
N ARG A 305 -32.74 40.56 -90.85
CA ARG A 305 -31.73 40.23 -89.83
C ARG A 305 -32.34 40.05 -88.47
N GLU A 306 -33.36 40.81 -88.07
CA GLU A 306 -34.09 40.55 -86.82
C GLU A 306 -34.65 39.14 -86.82
N TRP A 307 -35.20 38.67 -87.94
CA TRP A 307 -35.71 37.29 -88.01
C TRP A 307 -34.58 36.23 -87.93
N HIS A 308 -33.48 36.39 -88.67
CA HIS A 308 -32.32 35.49 -88.56
C HIS A 308 -31.53 35.61 -87.25
N GLN A 309 -31.58 36.77 -86.60
CA GLN A 309 -30.95 36.99 -85.29
C GLN A 309 -31.83 36.40 -84.21
N VAL A 310 -33.14 36.65 -84.22
CA VAL A 310 -34.10 36.01 -83.31
C VAL A 310 -34.07 34.50 -83.48
N GLN A 311 -33.95 33.99 -84.71
CA GLN A 311 -33.81 32.55 -84.93
C GLN A 311 -32.48 31.99 -84.42
N ARG A 312 -31.35 32.66 -84.68
CA ARG A 312 -30.06 32.25 -84.09
C ARG A 312 -30.06 32.35 -82.57
N ASP A 313 -30.63 33.41 -82.02
CA ASP A 313 -30.78 33.60 -80.58
C ASP A 313 -31.70 32.51 -80.00
N LEU A 314 -32.77 32.11 -80.70
CA LEU A 314 -33.61 30.97 -80.31
C LEU A 314 -32.84 29.66 -80.35
N GLU A 315 -32.10 29.39 -81.41
CA GLU A 315 -31.28 28.18 -81.54
C GLU A 315 -30.16 28.13 -80.49
N GLU A 316 -29.50 29.26 -80.21
CA GLU A 316 -28.49 29.39 -79.15
C GLU A 316 -29.12 29.23 -77.76
N LYS A 317 -30.32 29.79 -77.54
CA LYS A 317 -31.05 29.63 -76.27
C LYS A 317 -31.54 28.21 -76.09
N ASP A 318 -32.01 27.55 -77.14
CA ASP A 318 -32.43 26.15 -77.12
C ASP A 318 -31.24 25.23 -76.85
N GLN A 319 -30.09 25.47 -77.48
CA GLN A 319 -28.84 24.76 -77.17
C GLN A 319 -28.38 25.00 -75.73
N LEU A 320 -28.51 26.24 -75.23
CA LEU A 320 -28.19 26.57 -73.84
C LEU A 320 -29.15 25.91 -72.86
N ILE A 321 -30.44 25.85 -73.18
CA ILE A 321 -31.47 25.16 -72.39
C ILE A 321 -31.20 23.66 -72.39
N GLU A 322 -30.84 23.06 -73.52
CA GLU A 322 -30.49 21.64 -73.61
C GLU A 322 -29.21 21.34 -72.82
N HIS A 323 -28.19 22.18 -72.92
CA HIS A 323 -26.97 22.06 -72.13
C HIS A 323 -27.24 22.20 -70.63
N ASN A 324 -28.03 23.20 -70.23
CA ASN A 324 -28.43 23.39 -68.84
C ASN A 324 -29.28 22.23 -68.33
N SER A 325 -30.18 21.68 -69.16
CA SER A 325 -30.98 20.50 -68.83
C SER A 325 -30.09 19.27 -68.58
N LYS A 326 -29.09 19.03 -69.44
CA LYS A 326 -28.07 17.98 -69.24
C LYS A 326 -27.26 18.20 -67.97
N ASN A 327 -26.87 19.44 -67.67
CA ASN A 327 -26.16 19.77 -66.43
C ASN A 327 -27.03 19.59 -65.18
N ILE A 328 -28.31 19.96 -65.24
CA ILE A 328 -29.27 19.72 -64.15
C ILE A 328 -29.42 18.22 -63.90
N GLN A 329 -29.54 17.40 -64.96
CA GLN A 329 -29.60 15.94 -64.81
C GLN A 329 -28.33 15.38 -64.16
N LYS A 330 -27.13 15.81 -64.59
CA LYS A 330 -25.85 15.42 -63.97
C LYS A 330 -25.79 15.79 -62.50
N LEU A 331 -26.11 17.03 -62.15
CA LEU A 331 -26.14 17.50 -60.77
C LEU A 331 -27.19 16.76 -59.93
N THR A 332 -28.31 16.36 -60.53
CA THR A 332 -29.34 15.56 -59.85
C THR A 332 -28.84 14.14 -59.56
N MET A 333 -28.11 13.52 -60.49
CA MET A 333 -27.47 12.22 -60.25
C MET A 333 -26.36 12.29 -59.19
N GLU A 334 -25.54 13.34 -59.22
CA GLU A 334 -24.49 13.57 -58.22
C GLU A 334 -25.09 13.82 -56.84
N LYS A 335 -26.15 14.64 -56.75
CA LYS A 335 -26.91 14.83 -55.52
C LYS A 335 -27.43 13.50 -54.97
N PHE A 336 -28.00 12.65 -55.81
CA PHE A 336 -28.49 11.34 -55.38
C PHE A 336 -27.38 10.41 -54.90
N ALA A 337 -26.21 10.43 -55.56
CA ALA A 337 -25.04 9.67 -55.13
C ALA A 337 -24.55 10.13 -53.75
N LEU A 338 -24.43 11.43 -53.53
CA LEU A 338 -24.04 12.03 -52.24
C LEU A 338 -25.08 11.75 -51.14
N GLU A 339 -26.38 11.79 -51.46
CA GLU A 339 -27.44 11.44 -50.51
C GLU A 339 -27.34 9.97 -50.07
N THR A 340 -27.02 9.08 -51.01
CA THR A 340 -26.81 7.65 -50.74
C THR A 340 -25.57 7.42 -49.87
N GLU A 341 -24.46 8.09 -50.17
CA GLU A 341 -23.23 8.02 -49.38
C GLU A 341 -23.47 8.56 -47.95
N ASN A 342 -24.17 9.69 -47.81
CA ASN A 342 -24.51 10.26 -46.52
C ASN A 342 -25.41 9.31 -45.68
N LEU A 343 -26.32 8.59 -46.34
CA LEU A 343 -27.12 7.54 -45.67
C LEU A 343 -26.23 6.39 -45.16
N GLN A 344 -25.27 5.93 -45.97
CA GLN A 344 -24.33 4.88 -45.57
C GLN A 344 -23.46 5.33 -44.40
N LEU A 345 -22.93 6.56 -44.44
CA LEU A 345 -22.14 7.13 -43.34
C LEU A 345 -22.96 7.23 -42.04
N LYS A 346 -24.23 7.65 -42.10
CA LYS A 346 -25.13 7.68 -40.94
C LYS A 346 -25.38 6.29 -40.35
N GLN A 347 -25.54 5.27 -41.20
CA GLN A 347 -25.66 3.89 -40.72
C GLN A 347 -24.37 3.41 -40.04
N HIS A 348 -23.21 3.74 -40.63
CA HIS A 348 -21.91 3.39 -40.06
C HIS A 348 -21.67 4.09 -38.72
N ALA A 349 -22.06 5.36 -38.59
CA ALA A 349 -22.00 6.11 -37.34
C ALA A 349 -22.84 5.45 -36.24
N LYS A 350 -24.09 5.07 -36.54
CA LYS A 350 -24.94 4.33 -35.58
C LYS A 350 -24.35 2.99 -35.15
N GLN A 351 -23.71 2.27 -36.07
CA GLN A 351 -23.03 1.01 -35.73
C GLN A 351 -21.84 1.23 -34.80
N ILE A 352 -21.08 2.32 -35.01
CA ILE A 352 -19.96 2.70 -34.14
C ILE A 352 -20.47 3.12 -32.76
N GLU A 353 -21.52 3.94 -32.69
CA GLU A 353 -22.16 4.34 -31.43
C GLU A 353 -22.67 3.12 -30.65
N SER A 354 -23.31 2.15 -31.31
CA SER A 354 -23.74 0.90 -30.66
C SER A 354 -22.56 0.08 -30.14
N LYS A 355 -21.46 0.00 -30.90
CA LYS A 355 -20.22 -0.68 -30.45
C LYS A 355 -19.60 0.04 -29.25
N LEU A 356 -19.60 1.38 -29.26
CA LEU A 356 -19.07 2.21 -28.18
C LEU A 356 -19.93 2.08 -26.92
N GLY A 357 -21.26 2.06 -27.05
CA GLY A 357 -22.18 1.76 -25.96
C GLY A 357 -21.89 0.40 -25.31
N LYS A 358 -21.66 -0.64 -26.12
CA LYS A 358 -21.26 -1.97 -25.60
C LYS A 358 -19.92 -1.94 -24.85
N ILE A 359 -18.94 -1.15 -25.32
CA ILE A 359 -17.66 -0.95 -24.64
C ILE A 359 -17.88 -0.32 -23.26
N ASN A 360 -18.64 0.76 -23.19
CA ASN A 360 -18.84 1.50 -21.96
C ASN A 360 -19.76 0.78 -20.96
N GLU A 361 -20.83 0.14 -21.40
CA GLU A 361 -21.82 -0.48 -20.50
C GLU A 361 -21.42 -1.90 -20.04
N VAL A 362 -20.69 -2.65 -20.88
CA VAL A 362 -20.41 -4.08 -20.61
C VAL A 362 -18.94 -4.35 -20.39
N TYR A 363 -18.06 -3.85 -21.26
CA TYR A 363 -16.64 -4.21 -21.21
C TYR A 363 -15.86 -3.42 -20.16
N LEU A 364 -16.14 -2.12 -20.00
CA LEU A 364 -15.47 -1.28 -19.01
C LEU A 364 -15.77 -1.72 -17.56
N PRO A 365 -17.04 -1.92 -17.16
CA PRO A 365 -17.35 -2.31 -15.78
C PRO A 365 -16.80 -3.70 -15.44
N ARG A 366 -16.79 -4.62 -16.42
CA ARG A 366 -16.14 -5.94 -16.26
C ARG A 366 -14.63 -5.84 -16.11
N LEU A 367 -13.98 -4.86 -16.75
CA LEU A 367 -12.55 -4.64 -16.62
C LEU A 367 -12.21 -4.05 -15.24
N GLU A 368 -13.02 -3.11 -14.74
CA GLU A 368 -12.91 -2.55 -13.39
C GLU A 368 -13.14 -3.62 -12.30
N GLU A 369 -14.17 -4.46 -12.47
CA GLU A 369 -14.44 -5.59 -11.57
C GLU A 369 -13.27 -6.59 -11.57
N ALA A 370 -12.69 -6.87 -12.74
CA ALA A 370 -11.52 -7.73 -12.85
C ALA A 370 -10.28 -7.12 -12.17
N GLU A 371 -10.05 -5.81 -12.26
CA GLU A 371 -8.97 -5.13 -11.53
C GLU A 371 -9.19 -5.23 -10.01
N ARG A 372 -10.42 -5.01 -9.53
CA ARG A 372 -10.74 -5.12 -8.11
C ARG A 372 -10.47 -6.52 -7.57
N LEU A 373 -11.01 -7.55 -8.23
CA LEU A 373 -10.78 -8.95 -7.88
C LEU A 373 -9.30 -9.32 -7.93
N HIS A 374 -8.57 -8.79 -8.91
CA HIS A 374 -7.13 -8.98 -9.02
C HIS A 374 -6.36 -8.39 -7.84
N SER A 375 -6.71 -7.17 -7.42
CA SER A 375 -6.13 -6.52 -6.25
C SER A 375 -6.41 -7.29 -4.95
N GLU A 376 -7.63 -7.79 -4.77
CA GLU A 376 -8.00 -8.65 -3.64
C GLU A 376 -7.16 -9.94 -3.63
N LEU A 377 -7.07 -10.64 -4.77
CA LEU A 377 -6.27 -11.87 -4.91
C LEU A 377 -4.77 -11.63 -4.64
N SER A 378 -4.23 -10.52 -5.14
CA SER A 378 -2.84 -10.13 -4.92
C SER A 378 -2.54 -9.91 -3.43
N GLN A 379 -3.47 -9.29 -2.71
CA GLN A 379 -3.35 -9.07 -1.27
C GLN A 379 -3.47 -10.39 -0.49
N GLU A 380 -4.38 -11.28 -0.85
CA GLU A 380 -4.48 -12.60 -0.24
C GLU A 380 -3.20 -13.43 -0.45
N ILE A 381 -2.65 -13.47 -1.66
CA ILE A 381 -1.39 -14.18 -1.94
C ILE A 381 -0.23 -13.57 -1.15
N LYS A 382 -0.21 -12.25 -0.98
CA LYS A 382 0.78 -11.58 -0.15
C LYS A 382 0.67 -12.00 1.32
N ASN A 383 -0.53 -12.14 1.84
CA ASN A 383 -0.76 -12.67 3.19
C ASN A 383 -0.29 -14.14 3.29
N ILE A 384 -0.67 -14.99 2.32
CA ILE A 384 -0.21 -16.40 2.26
C ILE A 384 1.31 -16.48 2.20
N ARG A 385 1.97 -15.58 1.46
CA ARG A 385 3.42 -15.50 1.39
C ARG A 385 4.05 -15.15 2.75
N GLN A 386 3.46 -14.22 3.49
CA GLN A 386 3.91 -13.87 4.84
C GLN A 386 3.74 -15.05 5.81
N ASP A 387 2.62 -15.75 5.75
CA ASP A 387 2.37 -16.96 6.55
C ASP A 387 3.35 -18.09 6.17
N ALA A 388 3.65 -18.24 4.88
CA ALA A 388 4.65 -19.18 4.37
C ALA A 388 6.07 -18.87 4.87
N GLU A 389 6.42 -17.60 5.05
CA GLU A 389 7.70 -17.18 5.64
C GLU A 389 7.76 -17.42 7.16
N LEU A 390 6.61 -17.38 7.83
CA LEU A 390 6.49 -17.62 9.28
C LEU A 390 6.61 -19.11 9.63
N LEU A 391 6.11 -20.01 8.78
CA LEU A 391 6.10 -21.47 9.00
C LEU A 391 7.47 -22.06 9.37
N PRO A 392 8.57 -21.81 8.63
CA PRO A 392 9.91 -22.28 9.01
C PRO A 392 10.35 -21.79 10.39
N MET A 393 9.99 -20.56 10.77
CA MET A 393 10.31 -20.01 12.09
C MET A 393 9.50 -20.70 13.19
N MET A 394 8.21 -20.97 12.94
CA MET A 394 7.36 -21.72 13.87
C MET A 394 7.87 -23.15 14.08
N PHE A 395 8.24 -23.87 13.01
CA PHE A 395 8.79 -25.22 13.13
C PHE A 395 10.13 -25.24 13.89
N ARG A 396 11.01 -24.25 13.68
CA ARG A 396 12.24 -24.11 14.47
C ARG A 396 11.95 -23.86 15.94
N ASN A 397 11.00 -22.98 16.25
CA ASN A 397 10.57 -22.69 17.62
C ASN A 397 9.92 -23.92 18.28
N GLU A 398 9.08 -24.66 17.56
CA GLU A 398 8.46 -25.89 18.06
C GLU A 398 9.53 -26.97 18.34
N ALA A 399 10.49 -27.16 17.43
CA ALA A 399 11.61 -28.08 17.64
C ALA A 399 12.45 -27.68 18.87
N PHE A 400 12.70 -26.38 19.04
CA PHE A 400 13.39 -25.85 20.22
C PHE A 400 12.58 -26.10 21.51
N MET A 401 11.28 -25.84 21.51
CA MET A 401 10.39 -26.08 22.65
C MET A 401 10.30 -27.57 22.99
N LYS A 402 10.18 -28.46 22.00
CA LYS A 402 10.20 -29.93 22.21
C LYS A 402 11.51 -30.38 22.84
N ARG A 403 12.65 -29.80 22.44
CA ARG A 403 13.95 -30.07 23.07
C ARG A 403 13.96 -29.62 24.52
N LYS A 404 13.53 -28.39 24.80
CA LYS A 404 13.43 -27.85 26.17
C LYS A 404 12.52 -28.69 27.07
N ILE A 405 11.34 -29.09 26.57
CA ILE A 405 10.40 -29.96 27.29
C ILE A 405 11.03 -31.33 27.56
N ARG A 406 11.79 -31.90 26.61
CA ARG A 406 12.51 -33.17 26.83
C ARG A 406 13.57 -33.03 27.91
N ASP A 407 14.35 -31.96 27.89
CA ASP A 407 15.38 -31.70 28.89
C ASP A 407 14.77 -31.46 30.28
N GLU A 408 13.67 -30.70 30.37
CA GLU A 408 12.90 -30.52 31.61
C GLU A 408 12.32 -31.85 32.11
N LYS A 409 11.79 -32.70 31.21
CA LYS A 409 11.30 -34.04 31.55
C LYS A 409 12.41 -34.89 32.17
N ILE A 410 13.59 -34.96 31.53
CA ILE A 410 14.74 -35.71 32.04
C ILE A 410 15.12 -35.21 33.44
N LEU A 411 15.21 -33.89 33.62
CA LEU A 411 15.53 -33.29 34.93
C LEU A 411 14.48 -33.63 36.00
N THR A 412 13.19 -33.66 35.64
CA THR A 412 12.12 -34.05 36.57
C THR A 412 12.16 -35.54 36.90
N GLU A 413 12.50 -36.40 35.93
CA GLU A 413 12.69 -37.84 36.17
C GLU A 413 13.89 -38.10 37.09
N GLU A 414 15.00 -37.37 36.93
CA GLU A 414 16.15 -37.42 37.83
C GLU A 414 15.76 -37.02 39.26
N ARG A 415 15.08 -35.88 39.43
CA ARG A 415 14.59 -35.43 40.75
C ARG A 415 13.59 -36.41 41.37
N MET A 416 12.72 -37.02 40.57
CA MET A 416 11.79 -38.04 41.02
C MET A 416 12.54 -39.27 41.53
N ASN A 417 13.55 -39.74 40.80
CA ASN A 417 14.40 -40.85 41.21
C ASN A 417 15.16 -40.55 42.51
N GLU A 418 15.70 -39.34 42.67
CA GLU A 418 16.33 -38.91 43.92
C GLU A 418 15.33 -38.91 45.09
N ALA A 419 14.11 -38.41 44.87
CA ALA A 419 13.06 -38.42 45.88
C ALA A 419 12.62 -39.85 46.26
N LEU A 420 12.53 -40.76 45.29
CA LEU A 420 12.25 -42.18 45.53
C LEU A 420 13.36 -42.85 46.35
N GLN A 421 14.62 -42.60 46.00
CA GLN A 421 15.74 -43.09 46.81
C GLN A 421 15.73 -42.50 48.24
N GLY A 422 15.35 -41.22 48.38
CA GLY A 422 15.13 -40.59 49.68
C GLY A 422 14.03 -41.26 50.49
N LEU A 423 12.90 -41.58 49.84
CA LEU A 423 11.78 -42.27 50.45
C LEU A 423 12.17 -43.67 50.91
N ASP A 424 12.92 -44.43 50.12
CA ASP A 424 13.37 -45.77 50.50
C ASP A 424 14.35 -45.73 51.67
N LYS A 425 15.23 -44.72 51.74
CA LYS A 425 16.09 -44.49 52.92
C LYS A 425 15.25 -44.24 54.18
N GLU A 426 14.21 -43.41 54.09
CA GLU A 426 13.33 -43.14 55.24
C GLU A 426 12.48 -44.34 55.63
N LYS A 427 11.97 -45.12 54.66
CA LYS A 427 11.29 -46.40 54.94
C LYS A 427 12.21 -47.36 55.70
N ASN A 428 13.47 -47.49 55.26
CA ASN A 428 14.45 -48.35 55.94
C ASN A 428 14.73 -47.86 57.36
N LYS A 429 14.91 -46.55 57.56
CA LYS A 429 15.03 -45.98 58.92
C LYS A 429 13.80 -46.28 59.78
N PHE A 430 12.60 -46.13 59.21
CA PHE A 430 11.36 -46.42 59.91
C PHE A 430 11.27 -47.90 60.33
N VAL A 431 11.64 -48.83 59.46
CA VAL A 431 11.69 -50.27 59.78
C VAL A 431 12.66 -50.54 60.92
N VAL A 432 13.88 -49.98 60.87
CA VAL A 432 14.87 -50.12 61.94
C VAL A 432 14.34 -49.54 63.26
N LEU A 433 13.73 -48.36 63.23
CA LEU A 433 13.13 -47.74 64.41
C LEU A 433 11.95 -48.55 64.97
N LEU A 434 11.15 -49.17 64.09
CA LEU A 434 10.05 -50.04 64.50
C LEU A 434 10.56 -51.32 65.16
N GLU A 435 11.60 -51.94 64.61
CA GLU A 435 12.29 -53.08 65.23
C GLU A 435 12.89 -52.71 66.60
N GLU A 436 13.52 -51.53 66.70
CA GLU A 436 14.08 -51.05 67.96
C GLU A 436 12.98 -50.76 68.99
N LYS A 437 11.86 -50.16 68.58
CA LYS A 437 10.68 -49.98 69.42
C LYS A 437 10.17 -51.34 69.93
N ASN A 438 9.97 -52.31 69.03
CA ASN A 438 9.50 -53.64 69.40
C ASN A 438 10.48 -54.34 70.37
N ARG A 439 11.79 -54.16 70.18
CA ARG A 439 12.81 -54.65 71.12
C ARG A 439 12.66 -53.99 72.49
N LYS A 440 12.49 -52.67 72.55
CA LYS A 440 12.29 -51.92 73.80
C LYS A 440 10.99 -52.33 74.49
N ASP A 441 9.90 -52.53 73.76
CA ASP A 441 8.62 -53.00 74.30
C ASP A 441 8.76 -54.39 74.93
N ARG A 442 9.50 -55.32 74.29
CA ARG A 442 9.80 -56.65 74.88
C ARG A 442 10.61 -56.54 76.17
N ILE A 443 11.64 -55.69 76.19
CA ILE A 443 12.45 -55.47 77.39
C ILE A 443 11.59 -54.85 78.51
N ALA A 444 10.72 -53.89 78.18
CA ALA A 444 9.79 -53.30 79.14
C ALA A 444 8.83 -54.34 79.71
N LEU A 445 8.26 -55.21 78.87
CA LEU A 445 7.43 -56.34 79.31
C LEU A 445 8.18 -57.31 80.23
N GLN A 446 9.43 -57.65 79.91
CA GLN A 446 10.27 -58.47 80.77
C GLN A 446 10.58 -57.79 82.10
N ALA A 447 10.86 -56.48 82.10
CA ALA A 447 11.08 -55.71 83.31
C ALA A 447 9.83 -55.63 84.18
N VAL A 448 8.64 -55.49 83.59
CA VAL A 448 7.35 -55.56 84.31
C VAL A 448 7.12 -56.95 84.90
N ALA A 449 7.39 -58.01 84.14
CA ALA A 449 7.29 -59.39 84.64
C ALA A 449 8.26 -59.65 85.80
N ALA A 450 9.52 -59.21 85.68
CA ALA A 450 10.52 -59.31 86.75
C ALA A 450 10.11 -58.51 87.98
N ARG A 451 9.62 -57.28 87.80
CA ARG A 451 9.07 -56.45 88.88
C ARG A 451 7.92 -57.16 89.60
N ASN A 452 6.98 -57.75 88.87
CA ASN A 452 5.85 -58.48 89.46
C ASN A 452 6.32 -59.73 90.22
N SER A 453 7.36 -60.43 89.72
CA SER A 453 7.99 -61.54 90.43
C SER A 453 8.62 -61.08 91.74
N ILE A 454 9.41 -60.00 91.70
CA ILE A 454 10.04 -59.41 92.89
C ILE A 454 8.97 -58.93 93.88
N GLU A 455 7.88 -58.29 93.41
CA GLU A 455 6.79 -57.86 94.27
C GLU A 455 6.12 -59.05 94.97
N LYS A 456 5.95 -60.17 94.27
CA LYS A 456 5.42 -61.42 94.85
C LYS A 456 6.38 -61.97 95.91
N GLU A 457 7.67 -62.07 95.62
CA GLU A 457 8.70 -62.50 96.57
C GLU A 457 8.75 -61.59 97.80
N LEU A 458 8.64 -60.28 97.59
CA LEU A 458 8.65 -59.27 98.64
C LEU A 458 7.40 -59.36 99.53
N LYS A 459 6.22 -59.66 98.96
CA LYS A 459 5.01 -59.97 99.74
C LYS A 459 5.17 -61.23 100.59
N VAL A 460 5.77 -62.29 100.02
CA VAL A 460 6.07 -63.52 100.77
C VAL A 460 7.04 -63.22 101.92
N ALA A 461 8.12 -62.48 101.66
CA ALA A 461 9.07 -62.08 102.69
C ALA A 461 8.43 -61.21 103.78
N HIS A 462 7.55 -60.26 103.42
CA HIS A 462 6.79 -59.46 104.39
C HIS A 462 5.89 -60.33 105.28
N HIS A 463 5.19 -61.29 104.70
CA HIS A 463 4.36 -62.23 105.47
C HIS A 463 5.22 -63.02 106.48
N LEU A 464 6.37 -63.51 106.03
CA LEU A 464 7.31 -64.28 106.85
C LEU A 464 7.93 -63.44 107.97
N ILE A 465 8.23 -62.16 107.71
CA ILE A 465 8.65 -61.19 108.74
C ILE A 465 7.55 -61.03 109.79
N GLU A 466 6.28 -60.94 109.38
CA GLU A 466 5.18 -60.75 110.31
C GLU A 466 4.94 -61.99 111.17
N GLU A 467 5.04 -63.19 110.60
CA GLU A 467 5.04 -64.46 111.36
C GLU A 467 6.19 -64.51 112.38
N LEU A 468 7.40 -64.12 111.97
CA LEU A 468 8.55 -64.07 112.88
C LEU A 468 8.35 -63.04 114.00
N LYS A 469 7.77 -61.87 113.73
CA LYS A 469 7.43 -60.89 114.76
C LYS A 469 6.45 -61.46 115.80
N ILE A 470 5.41 -62.17 115.34
CA ILE A 470 4.45 -62.84 116.24
C ILE A 470 5.20 -63.85 117.12
N LYS A 471 6.10 -64.64 116.54
CA LYS A 471 6.90 -65.63 117.25
C LYS A 471 7.85 -64.99 118.27
N ILE A 472 8.55 -63.92 117.90
CA ILE A 472 9.40 -63.15 118.82
C ILE A 472 8.57 -62.60 119.98
N LYS A 473 7.41 -62.01 119.71
CA LYS A 473 6.52 -61.49 120.77
C LYS A 473 6.08 -62.59 121.74
N SER A 474 5.78 -63.79 121.24
CA SER A 474 5.45 -64.94 122.09
C SER A 474 6.64 -65.41 122.95
N GLN A 475 7.86 -65.37 122.40
CA GLN A 475 9.07 -65.73 123.14
C GLN A 475 9.45 -64.70 124.20
N VAL A 476 9.29 -63.40 123.89
CA VAL A 476 9.52 -62.31 124.86
C VAL A 476 8.56 -62.44 126.05
N ASN A 477 7.28 -62.70 125.80
CA ASN A 477 6.32 -62.94 126.88
C ASN A 477 6.74 -64.15 127.76
N HIS A 478 7.22 -65.23 127.14
CA HIS A 478 7.70 -66.40 127.87
C HIS A 478 8.98 -66.11 128.67
N GLU A 479 9.87 -65.26 128.15
CA GLU A 479 11.07 -64.82 128.86
C GLU A 479 10.71 -63.99 130.10
N ASP A 480 9.71 -63.11 130.00
CA ASP A 480 9.24 -62.31 131.13
C ASP A 480 8.58 -63.17 132.22
N GLU A 481 7.80 -64.20 131.83
CA GLU A 481 7.28 -65.22 132.76
C GLU A 481 8.42 -65.94 133.50
N MET A 482 9.48 -66.33 132.79
CA MET A 482 10.63 -67.00 133.40
C MET A 482 11.44 -66.08 134.31
N LYS A 483 11.59 -64.80 133.97
CA LYS A 483 12.21 -63.79 134.86
C LYS A 483 11.44 -63.65 136.16
N ALA A 484 10.11 -63.61 136.11
CA ALA A 484 9.27 -63.56 137.31
C ALA A 484 9.48 -64.81 138.20
N HIS A 485 9.59 -66.00 137.61
CA HIS A 485 9.94 -67.21 138.35
C HIS A 485 11.31 -67.13 139.03
N VAL A 486 12.34 -66.66 138.32
CA VAL A 486 13.69 -66.50 138.88
C VAL A 486 13.68 -65.55 140.08
N GLU A 487 12.92 -64.46 140.02
CA GLU A 487 12.82 -63.48 141.09
C GLU A 487 12.14 -64.04 142.35
N ILE A 488 11.09 -64.87 142.18
CA ILE A 488 10.47 -65.62 143.28
C ILE A 488 11.48 -66.57 143.93
N TYR A 489 12.27 -67.31 143.14
CA TYR A 489 13.28 -68.22 143.67
C TYR A 489 14.42 -67.50 144.40
N LYS A 490 14.86 -66.34 143.89
CA LYS A 490 15.85 -65.50 144.58
C LYS A 490 15.36 -65.05 145.95
N LYS A 491 14.14 -64.51 146.03
CA LYS A 491 13.55 -64.07 147.29
C LYS A 491 13.48 -65.21 148.33
N ARG A 492 13.09 -66.41 147.88
CA ARG A 492 13.02 -67.60 148.73
C ARG A 492 14.40 -68.07 149.21
N HIS A 493 15.44 -67.90 148.39
CA HIS A 493 16.82 -68.19 148.77
C HIS A 493 17.33 -67.19 149.82
N ASP A 494 17.05 -65.90 149.66
CA ASP A 494 17.47 -64.85 150.61
C ASP A 494 16.78 -65.04 151.98
N GLU A 495 15.48 -65.33 151.98
CA GLU A 495 14.74 -65.69 153.22
C GLU A 495 15.36 -66.90 153.93
N MET A 496 15.84 -67.89 153.18
CA MET A 496 16.50 -69.07 153.74
C MET A 496 17.90 -68.74 154.29
N GLN A 497 18.67 -67.88 153.62
CA GLN A 497 19.97 -67.41 154.12
C GLN A 497 19.84 -66.63 155.43
N GLU A 498 18.85 -65.74 155.53
CA GLU A 498 18.54 -65.00 156.74
C GLU A 498 18.23 -65.96 157.90
N HIS A 499 17.42 -67.00 157.64
CA HIS A 499 17.06 -68.00 158.63
C HIS A 499 18.26 -68.82 159.13
N VAL A 500 19.20 -69.15 158.23
CA VAL A 500 20.46 -69.82 158.58
C VAL A 500 21.38 -68.90 159.39
N TYR A 501 21.46 -67.62 159.05
CA TYR A 501 22.28 -66.64 159.78
C TYR A 501 21.80 -66.47 161.24
N VAL A 502 20.49 -66.34 161.46
CA VAL A 502 19.89 -66.24 162.80
C VAL A 502 20.17 -67.51 163.64
N GLN A 503 20.05 -68.69 163.03
CA GLN A 503 20.35 -69.96 163.70
C GLN A 503 21.83 -70.09 164.09
N ASN A 504 22.75 -69.69 163.22
CA ASN A 504 24.19 -69.71 163.51
C ASN A 504 24.57 -68.76 164.65
N ASN A 505 23.98 -67.56 164.71
CA ASN A 505 24.20 -66.64 165.83
C ASN A 505 23.70 -67.24 167.16
N ARG A 506 22.58 -67.96 167.13
CA ARG A 506 22.05 -68.66 168.32
C ARG A 506 22.95 -69.82 168.76
N ILE A 507 23.56 -70.54 167.81
CA ILE A 507 24.53 -71.60 168.10
C ILE A 507 25.77 -71.00 168.79
N ASN A 508 26.31 -69.90 168.27
CA ASN A 508 27.48 -69.23 168.87
C ASN A 508 27.21 -68.76 170.31
N GLU A 509 26.03 -68.18 170.58
CA GLU A 509 25.60 -67.82 171.95
C GLU A 509 25.61 -69.04 172.90
N LEU A 510 25.10 -70.18 172.44
CA LEU A 510 25.05 -71.41 173.22
C LEU A 510 26.45 -72.01 173.45
N GLU A 511 27.37 -71.87 172.49
CA GLU A 511 28.76 -72.29 172.65
C GLU A 511 29.52 -71.45 173.68
N ASP A 512 29.29 -70.14 173.71
CA ASP A 512 29.90 -69.25 174.70
C ASP A 512 29.36 -69.51 176.12
N GLN A 513 28.06 -69.74 176.27
CA GLN A 513 27.46 -70.17 177.54
C GLN A 513 28.05 -71.49 178.04
N LYS A 514 28.28 -72.45 177.14
CA LYS A 514 28.91 -73.73 177.44
C LYS A 514 30.35 -73.56 177.94
N LYS A 515 31.15 -72.68 177.33
CA LYS A 515 32.54 -72.40 177.78
C LYS A 515 32.58 -71.86 179.20
N VAL A 516 31.69 -70.91 179.53
CA VAL A 516 31.63 -70.30 180.87
C VAL A 516 31.30 -71.34 181.96
N LEU A 517 30.34 -72.24 181.68
CA LEU A 517 29.97 -73.32 182.61
C LEU A 517 31.10 -74.35 182.82
N ILE A 518 31.86 -74.68 181.78
CA ILE A 518 33.02 -75.58 181.88
C ILE A 518 34.14 -74.96 182.73
N GLN A 519 34.36 -73.64 182.62
CA GLN A 519 35.36 -72.92 183.41
C GLN A 519 35.01 -72.95 184.91
N GLN A 520 33.72 -72.73 185.26
CA GLN A 520 33.22 -72.79 186.63
C GLN A 520 33.33 -74.19 187.26
N LEU A 521 33.07 -75.24 186.46
CA LEU A 521 33.23 -76.63 186.90
C LEU A 521 34.68 -76.99 187.22
N LYS A 522 35.64 -76.48 186.44
CA LYS A 522 37.08 -76.73 186.68
C LYS A 522 37.58 -76.11 187.99
N GLU A 523 37.09 -74.93 188.37
CA GLU A 523 37.52 -74.26 189.60
C GLU A 523 36.95 -74.92 190.86
N SER A 524 35.74 -75.50 190.80
CA SER A 524 35.16 -76.24 191.93
C SER A 524 35.83 -77.60 192.21
N GLY A 525 36.47 -78.21 191.22
CA GLY A 525 37.04 -79.56 191.35
C GLY A 525 38.31 -79.67 192.21
N ASN A 526 39.07 -78.58 192.36
CA ASN A 526 40.36 -78.62 193.06
C ASN A 526 40.27 -78.58 194.60
N ARG A 527 39.07 -78.60 195.20
CA ARG A 527 38.88 -78.51 196.68
C ARG A 527 38.19 -79.71 197.34
N SER A 528 37.82 -80.77 196.63
CA SER A 528 37.10 -81.89 197.24
C SER A 528 37.54 -83.25 196.69
N GLN A 529 38.06 -84.11 197.57
CA GLN A 529 38.25 -85.53 197.28
C GLN A 529 36.89 -86.20 197.01
N ALA A 530 36.61 -86.54 195.74
CA ALA A 530 35.64 -87.56 195.37
C ALA A 530 35.83 -88.00 193.90
N HIS A 531 35.94 -89.30 193.70
CA HIS A 531 35.85 -89.98 192.40
C HIS A 531 34.50 -89.74 191.73
N TYR A 532 34.40 -89.68 190.40
CA TYR A 532 33.30 -90.31 189.62
C TYR A 532 33.66 -90.43 188.12
N THR A 533 33.28 -91.58 187.55
CA THR A 533 33.37 -92.02 186.14
C THR A 533 32.00 -91.92 185.44
N TYR A 534 31.97 -92.21 184.12
CA TYR A 534 30.82 -92.68 183.30
C TYR A 534 30.20 -91.66 182.32
N LYS A 535 29.75 -91.94 181.08
CA LYS A 535 29.99 -92.92 179.97
C LYS A 535 29.30 -92.29 178.73
N PRO A 536 29.61 -92.76 177.50
CA PRO A 536 29.15 -92.17 176.24
C PRO A 536 27.86 -92.82 175.70
N ILE A 537 27.08 -92.08 174.90
CA ILE A 537 26.03 -92.65 174.03
C ILE A 537 26.04 -91.98 172.64
N LYS A 538 25.94 -92.86 171.63
CA LYS A 538 25.87 -92.72 170.18
C LYS A 538 24.56 -92.09 169.67
N ASN A 539 24.57 -91.61 168.42
CA ASN A 539 23.63 -91.93 167.30
C ASN A 539 23.70 -90.82 166.23
N SER A 540 24.16 -91.09 165.00
CA SER A 540 23.49 -91.69 163.83
C SER A 540 22.85 -90.66 162.88
N SER A 541 23.50 -90.42 161.73
CA SER A 541 22.97 -90.28 160.36
C SER A 541 24.11 -89.83 159.47
#